data_AF-W9XX08-F1
#
_entry.id   AF-W9XX08-F1
#
_cell.length_a   1.000
_cell.length_b   1.000
_cell.length_c   1.000
_cell.angle_alpha   90.00
_cell.angle_beta   90.00
_cell.angle_gamma   90.00
#
_symmetry.space_group_name_H-M   'P 1'
#
loop_
_entity.id
_entity.type
_entity.pdbx_description
1 polymer ?
#
loop_
_entity_poly.entity_id
_entity_poly.type
_entity_poly.pdbx_seq_one_letter_code
_entity_poly.pdbx_strand_id
1 'polypeptide(L)'
;MKRVRYHLNEPKINSSIFKSKQVAQQNTFFKLPLEVTHHIWKLLPTVADRLSLALTCKENAAMFEATKAIKLRDGIHYYFPKPLRTTRVHRLQVLTRLQSWVPRNLRLCYRCVQYIDLLHPDNRGQWGGDTKIVTDGLATAKAMREGPRCALCIMADKFELAKHKKAYQEVLRLTWNLD
;
A
#
# COMPACT_ATOMS: atom_id res chain seq x y z
N MET A 1 12.07 -22.16 11.21
CA MET A 1 12.14 -21.23 10.05
C MET A 1 12.90 -19.97 10.43
N LYS A 2 14.11 -19.74 9.90
CA LYS A 2 14.82 -18.46 10.04
C LYS A 2 14.07 -17.40 9.21
N ARG A 3 13.46 -16.40 9.86
CA ARG A 3 12.83 -15.26 9.16
C ARG A 3 13.93 -14.43 8.49
N VAL A 4 14.08 -14.59 7.18
CA VAL A 4 14.94 -13.71 6.37
C VAL A 4 14.33 -12.31 6.40
N ARG A 5 15.02 -11.37 7.08
CA ARG A 5 14.63 -9.97 7.13
C ARG A 5 15.22 -9.28 5.90
N TYR A 6 14.41 -9.10 4.86
CA TYR A 6 14.77 -8.21 3.76
C TYR A 6 14.70 -6.77 4.28
N HIS A 7 15.84 -6.11 4.36
CA HIS A 7 15.91 -4.67 4.51
C HIS A 7 15.82 -4.07 3.10
N LEU A 8 14.68 -3.46 2.78
CA LEU A 8 14.62 -2.60 1.59
C LEU A 8 15.57 -1.43 1.84
N ASN A 9 16.56 -1.27 0.97
CA ASN A 9 17.44 -0.11 1.00
C ASN A 9 16.61 1.17 0.91
N GLU A 10 17.08 2.23 1.55
CA GLU A 10 16.42 3.53 1.44
C GLU A 10 16.33 3.96 -0.02
N PRO A 11 15.15 4.39 -0.49
CA PRO A 11 15.04 4.87 -1.85
C PRO A 11 15.95 6.09 -2.05
N LYS A 12 16.67 6.04 -3.17
CA LYS A 12 17.58 7.09 -3.59
C LYS A 12 17.14 7.59 -4.95
N ILE A 13 16.89 8.89 -5.06
CA ILE A 13 16.59 9.52 -6.34
C ILE A 13 17.90 9.61 -7.13
N ASN A 14 17.91 9.09 -8.35
CA ASN A 14 19.10 9.04 -9.18
C ASN A 14 19.55 10.47 -9.55
N SER A 15 20.85 10.75 -9.46
CA SER A 15 21.44 12.07 -9.77
C SER A 15 21.15 12.53 -11.21
N SER A 16 20.92 11.59 -12.13
CA SER A 16 20.50 11.87 -13.51
C SER A 16 19.16 12.62 -13.60
N ILE A 17 18.23 12.41 -12.66
CA ILE A 17 16.92 13.10 -12.64
C ILE A 17 17.12 14.59 -12.43
N PHE A 18 18.00 14.97 -11.50
CA PHE A 18 18.34 16.37 -11.23
C PHE A 18 19.03 17.04 -12.42
N LYS A 19 19.90 16.30 -13.12
CA LYS A 19 20.67 16.76 -14.29
C LYS A 19 19.86 16.80 -15.59
N SER A 20 18.70 16.15 -15.64
CA SER A 20 17.87 16.08 -16.85
C SER A 20 17.38 17.46 -17.28
N LYS A 21 17.40 17.78 -18.58
CA LYS A 21 16.87 19.04 -19.12
C LYS A 21 15.34 18.96 -19.34
N GLN A 22 14.59 18.50 -18.33
CA GLN A 22 13.12 18.57 -18.36
C GLN A 22 12.66 20.01 -18.18
N VAL A 23 11.54 20.36 -18.82
CA VAL A 23 10.87 21.66 -18.68
C VAL A 23 10.63 21.93 -17.19
N ALA A 24 10.97 23.14 -16.73
CA ALA A 24 10.75 23.54 -15.35
C ALA A 24 9.25 23.44 -15.03
N GLN A 25 8.90 22.52 -14.14
CA GLN A 25 7.54 22.42 -13.63
C GLN A 25 7.30 23.61 -12.69
N GLN A 26 6.18 24.31 -12.87
CA GLN A 26 5.82 25.40 -11.97
C GLN A 26 5.49 24.82 -10.59
N ASN A 27 6.39 25.02 -9.64
CA ASN A 27 6.19 24.54 -8.28
C ASN A 27 5.66 25.67 -7.38
N THR A 28 4.35 25.69 -7.14
CA THR A 28 3.71 26.60 -6.17
C THR A 28 3.89 26.13 -4.72
N PHE A 29 4.31 24.88 -4.50
CA PHE A 29 4.47 24.30 -3.17
C PHE A 29 5.51 25.03 -2.32
N PHE A 30 6.65 25.41 -2.90
CA PHE A 30 7.67 26.22 -2.19
C PHE A 30 7.33 27.70 -2.08
N LYS A 31 6.21 28.17 -2.67
CA LYS A 31 5.69 29.51 -2.43
C LYS A 31 4.88 29.58 -1.14
N LEU A 32 4.52 28.43 -0.56
CA LEU A 32 3.85 28.37 0.74
C LEU A 32 4.80 28.79 1.87
N PRO A 33 4.29 29.36 2.97
CA PRO A 33 5.07 29.62 4.17
C PRO A 33 5.80 28.35 4.64
N LEU A 34 7.04 28.50 5.10
CA LEU A 34 7.92 27.40 5.46
C LEU A 34 7.26 26.42 6.45
N GLU A 35 6.49 26.95 7.39
CA GLU A 35 5.77 26.21 8.42
C GLU A 35 4.73 25.27 7.79
N VAL A 36 4.00 25.75 6.78
CA VAL A 36 2.98 24.99 6.06
C VAL A 36 3.64 23.88 5.24
N THR A 37 4.69 24.21 4.50
CA THR A 37 5.46 23.26 3.69
C THR A 37 6.02 22.14 4.55
N HIS A 38 6.60 22.50 5.69
CA HIS A 38 7.12 21.56 6.68
C HIS A 38 6.01 20.70 7.32
N HIS A 39 4.85 21.27 7.63
CA HIS A 39 3.71 20.53 8.16
C HIS A 39 3.21 19.49 7.16
N ILE A 40 3.11 19.84 5.87
CA ILE A 40 2.71 18.91 4.81
C ILE A 40 3.69 17.73 4.73
N TRP A 41 5.00 17.98 4.71
CA TRP A 41 6.02 16.92 4.71
C TRP A 41 5.90 15.99 5.94
N LYS A 42 5.57 16.52 7.12
CA LYS A 42 5.31 15.73 8.33
C LYS A 42 4.05 14.88 8.23
N LEU A 43 2.99 15.42 7.61
CA LEU A 43 1.72 14.71 7.44
C LEU A 43 1.81 13.52 6.48
N LEU A 44 2.83 13.46 5.62
CA LEU A 44 3.10 12.29 4.77
C LEU A 44 3.74 11.17 5.62
N PRO A 45 2.97 10.12 5.98
CA PRO A 45 3.37 9.19 7.03
C PRO A 45 4.39 8.17 6.54
N THR A 46 4.46 7.90 5.23
CA THR A 46 5.35 6.90 4.66
C THR A 46 6.41 7.51 3.75
N VAL A 47 7.53 6.80 3.59
CA VAL A 47 8.54 7.13 2.58
C VAL A 47 7.97 7.03 1.17
N ALA A 48 7.00 6.14 0.92
CA ALA A 48 6.36 6.06 -0.39
C ALA A 48 5.55 7.32 -0.71
N ASP A 49 4.79 7.85 0.25
CA ASP A 49 4.03 9.10 0.08
C ASP A 49 4.98 10.29 -0.14
N ARG A 50 6.05 10.35 0.67
CA ARG A 50 7.10 11.37 0.54
C ARG A 50 7.87 11.27 -0.78
N LEU A 51 8.18 10.07 -1.23
CA LEU A 51 8.83 9.83 -2.52
C LEU A 51 7.89 10.23 -3.67
N SER A 52 6.58 9.98 -3.53
CA SER A 52 5.59 10.39 -4.52
C SER A 52 5.57 11.91 -4.66
N LEU A 53 5.60 12.66 -3.54
CA LEU A 53 5.75 14.11 -3.57
C LEU A 53 7.12 14.53 -4.14
N ALA A 54 8.20 13.84 -3.74
CA ALA A 54 9.55 14.12 -4.21
C ALA A 54 9.68 14.00 -5.74
N LEU A 55 8.99 13.05 -6.35
CA LEU A 55 9.02 12.81 -7.79
C LEU A 55 8.17 13.80 -8.61
N THR A 56 7.44 14.72 -7.98
CA THR A 56 6.63 15.71 -8.69
C THR A 56 7.45 16.81 -9.35
N CYS A 57 8.60 17.18 -8.80
CA CYS A 57 9.52 18.19 -9.35
C CYS A 57 10.92 18.09 -8.71
N LYS A 58 11.90 18.79 -9.28
CA LYS A 58 13.30 18.73 -8.85
C LYS A 58 13.53 19.30 -7.46
N GLU A 59 12.83 20.37 -7.11
CA GLU A 59 12.95 21.02 -5.81
C GLU A 59 12.41 20.12 -4.70
N ASN A 60 11.28 19.43 -4.93
CA ASN A 60 10.74 18.44 -4.00
C ASN A 60 11.69 17.23 -3.86
N ALA A 61 12.31 16.80 -4.96
CA ALA A 61 13.33 15.75 -4.93
C ALA A 61 14.55 16.14 -4.09
N ALA A 62 15.01 17.39 -4.22
CA ALA A 62 16.15 17.91 -3.46
C ALA A 62 15.82 18.00 -1.97
N MET A 63 14.64 18.50 -1.62
CA MET A 63 14.16 18.56 -0.25
C MET A 63 14.10 17.17 0.40
N PHE A 64 13.57 16.17 -0.32
CA PHE A 64 13.51 14.79 0.17
C PHE A 64 14.92 14.22 0.45
N GLU A 65 15.84 14.33 -0.51
CA GLU A 65 17.21 13.85 -0.34
C GLU A 65 17.95 14.55 0.82
N ALA A 66 17.76 15.86 0.99
CA ALA A 66 18.40 16.64 2.05
C ALA A 66 17.91 16.26 3.46
N THR A 67 16.64 15.86 3.59
CA THR A 67 15.98 15.73 4.90
C THR A 67 15.74 14.29 5.35
N LYS A 68 15.76 13.31 4.44
CA LYS A 68 15.47 11.90 4.75
C LYS A 68 16.40 11.26 5.78
N ALA A 69 17.63 11.76 5.92
CA ALA A 69 18.65 11.21 6.80
C ALA A 69 18.87 12.03 8.09
N ILE A 70 18.20 13.18 8.24
CA ILE A 70 18.36 14.04 9.42
C ILE A 70 17.80 13.34 10.65
N LYS A 71 18.61 13.23 11.69
CA LYS A 71 18.22 12.72 13.01
C LYS A 71 17.93 13.88 13.97
N LEU A 72 17.00 13.65 14.91
CA LEU A 72 16.77 14.54 16.04
C LEU A 72 17.90 14.41 17.06
N ARG A 73 17.90 15.29 18.07
CA ARG A 73 18.97 15.35 19.10
C ARG A 73 19.18 14.05 19.87
N ASP A 74 18.15 13.21 19.95
CA ASP A 74 18.22 11.89 20.59
C ASP A 74 19.00 10.84 19.78
N GLY A 75 19.36 11.12 18.52
CA GLY A 75 20.09 10.19 17.64
C GLY A 75 19.30 8.95 17.20
N ILE A 76 18.07 8.79 17.70
CA ILE A 76 17.19 7.63 17.52
C ILE A 76 16.08 7.99 16.52
N HIS A 77 15.43 9.13 16.71
CA HIS A 77 14.32 9.57 15.89
C HIS A 77 14.82 10.40 14.71
N TYR A 78 14.12 10.30 13.58
CA TYR A 78 14.42 11.08 12.38
C TYR A 78 13.54 12.33 12.33
N TYR A 79 14.09 13.41 11.79
CA TYR A 79 13.42 14.69 11.60
C TYR A 79 12.08 14.52 10.86
N PHE A 80 12.10 13.69 9.82
CA PHE A 80 10.89 13.09 9.29
C PHE A 80 10.86 11.60 9.67
N PRO A 81 9.81 11.12 10.35
CA PRO A 81 9.79 9.77 10.88
C PRO A 81 10.04 8.77 9.77
N LYS A 82 11.04 7.91 9.94
CA LYS A 82 11.32 6.81 9.02
C LYS A 82 10.07 5.93 8.92
N PRO A 83 9.82 5.33 7.75
CA PRO A 83 8.67 4.48 7.60
C PRO A 83 8.88 3.31 8.56
N LEU A 84 7.98 3.18 9.53
CA LEU A 84 7.74 1.89 10.17
C LEU A 84 7.56 0.90 9.02
N ARG A 85 8.21 -0.27 9.09
CA ARG A 85 8.12 -1.35 8.09
C ARG A 85 6.77 -1.28 7.38
N THR A 86 6.74 -1.06 6.06
CA THR A 86 5.51 -0.90 5.30
C THR A 86 4.55 -2.01 5.70
N THR A 87 3.54 -1.65 6.49
CA THR A 87 2.59 -2.62 7.00
C THR A 87 1.68 -2.99 5.84
N ARG A 88 1.03 -4.14 5.94
CA ARG A 88 0.02 -4.53 4.94
C ARG A 88 -1.09 -3.48 4.85
N VAL A 89 -1.40 -2.79 5.96
CA VAL A 89 -2.35 -1.68 6.03
C VAL A 89 -1.87 -0.47 5.23
N HIS A 90 -0.61 -0.03 5.41
CA HIS A 90 -0.06 1.07 4.62
C HIS A 90 -0.09 0.78 3.12
N ARG A 91 0.29 -0.45 2.73
CA ARG A 91 0.24 -0.86 1.32
C ARG A 91 -1.19 -0.84 0.79
N LEU A 92 -2.17 -1.29 1.58
CA LEU A 92 -3.57 -1.24 1.19
C LEU A 92 -4.07 0.20 0.99
N GLN A 93 -3.74 1.12 1.90
CA GLN A 93 -4.13 2.54 1.81
C GLN A 93 -3.69 3.21 0.49
N VAL A 94 -2.50 2.85 0.00
CA VAL A 94 -2.01 3.35 -1.29
C VAL A 94 -2.79 2.69 -2.43
N LEU A 95 -2.93 1.37 -2.41
CA LEU A 95 -3.55 0.63 -3.50
C LEU A 95 -5.04 0.95 -3.68
N THR A 96 -5.79 1.21 -2.61
CA THR A 96 -7.21 1.59 -2.70
C THR A 96 -7.41 2.92 -3.40
N ARG A 97 -6.51 3.89 -3.17
CA ARG A 97 -6.54 5.21 -3.83
C ARG A 97 -6.25 5.14 -5.33
N LEU A 98 -5.47 4.14 -5.76
CA LEU A 98 -5.08 3.98 -7.16
C LEU A 98 -6.16 3.31 -8.02
N GLN A 99 -7.27 2.87 -7.44
CA GLN A 99 -8.29 2.08 -8.15
C GLN A 99 -8.81 2.75 -9.41
N SER A 100 -9.02 4.07 -9.39
CA SER A 100 -9.51 4.83 -10.54
C SER A 100 -8.50 4.91 -11.69
N TRP A 101 -7.21 4.68 -11.42
CA TRP A 101 -6.12 4.75 -12.40
C TRP A 101 -5.74 3.36 -12.93
N VAL A 102 -6.26 2.30 -12.30
CA VAL A 102 -5.92 0.92 -12.66
C VAL A 102 -6.87 0.42 -13.75
N PRO A 103 -6.36 -0.28 -14.79
CA PRO A 103 -7.19 -0.91 -15.81
C PRO A 103 -8.29 -1.82 -15.25
N ARG A 104 -9.45 -1.85 -15.91
CA ARG A 104 -10.64 -2.62 -15.46
C ARG A 104 -10.41 -4.14 -15.37
N ASN A 105 -9.43 -4.68 -16.10
CA ASN A 105 -9.06 -6.09 -16.03
C ASN A 105 -8.24 -6.45 -14.78
N LEU A 106 -7.86 -5.46 -13.97
CA LEU A 106 -7.17 -5.69 -12.71
C LEU A 106 -8.09 -5.37 -11.54
N ARG A 107 -8.09 -6.24 -10.53
CA ARG A 107 -8.90 -6.06 -9.32
C ARG A 107 -8.05 -6.20 -8.06
N LEU A 108 -8.23 -5.29 -7.11
CA LEU A 108 -7.49 -5.30 -5.85
C LEU A 108 -7.98 -6.42 -4.92
N CYS A 109 -7.09 -7.32 -4.53
CA CYS A 109 -7.33 -8.31 -3.49
C CYS A 109 -6.80 -7.80 -2.15
N TYR A 110 -7.65 -7.73 -1.14
CA TYR A 110 -7.34 -7.17 0.19
C TYR A 110 -6.56 -8.13 1.07
N ARG A 111 -6.82 -9.43 0.94
CA ARG A 111 -6.02 -10.45 1.65
C ARG A 111 -4.62 -10.54 1.07
N CYS A 112 -4.49 -10.48 -0.25
CA CYS A 112 -3.22 -10.62 -0.94
C CYS A 112 -2.46 -9.25 -1.02
N VAL A 113 -3.17 -8.11 -0.88
CA VAL A 113 -2.68 -6.71 -0.95
C VAL A 113 -2.00 -6.38 -2.28
N GLN A 114 -2.68 -6.74 -3.36
CA GLN A 114 -2.17 -6.60 -4.73
C GLN A 114 -3.30 -6.63 -5.75
N TYR A 115 -3.07 -5.96 -6.89
CA TYR A 115 -3.94 -6.04 -8.05
C TYR A 115 -3.73 -7.38 -8.76
N ILE A 116 -4.83 -8.07 -9.02
CA ILE A 116 -4.86 -9.39 -9.64
C ILE A 116 -5.44 -9.23 -11.03
N ASP A 117 -4.75 -9.79 -12.02
CA ASP A 117 -5.23 -9.84 -13.39
C ASP A 117 -6.35 -10.87 -13.53
N LEU A 118 -7.53 -10.38 -13.91
CA LEU A 118 -8.73 -11.18 -14.10
C LEU A 118 -8.67 -12.05 -15.36
N LEU A 119 -7.79 -11.72 -16.31
CA LEU A 119 -7.65 -12.49 -17.56
C LEU A 119 -6.74 -13.70 -17.39
N HIS A 120 -5.88 -13.71 -16.37
CA HIS A 120 -4.96 -14.82 -16.12
C HIS A 120 -5.72 -16.11 -15.75
N PRO A 121 -5.40 -17.26 -16.37
CA PRO A 121 -6.09 -18.53 -16.12
C PRO A 121 -6.18 -18.93 -14.64
N ASP A 122 -5.10 -18.76 -13.89
CA ASP A 122 -5.05 -19.14 -12.46
C ASP A 122 -5.94 -18.29 -11.56
N ASN A 123 -6.38 -17.12 -12.04
CA ASN A 123 -7.25 -16.22 -11.30
C ASN A 123 -8.73 -16.40 -11.69
N ARG A 124 -9.03 -17.36 -12.57
CA ARG A 124 -10.40 -17.71 -12.96
C ARG A 124 -11.14 -18.27 -11.74
N GLY A 125 -12.25 -17.64 -11.39
CA GLY A 125 -13.10 -18.09 -10.30
C GLY A 125 -13.91 -16.96 -9.68
N GLN A 126 -14.81 -17.33 -8.78
CA GLN A 126 -15.62 -16.37 -8.05
C GLN A 126 -14.74 -15.60 -7.06
N TRP A 127 -14.90 -14.28 -7.05
CA TRP A 127 -14.32 -13.42 -6.02
C TRP A 127 -15.22 -13.42 -4.79
N GLY A 128 -14.60 -13.40 -3.62
CA GLY A 128 -15.29 -13.40 -2.32
C GLY A 128 -15.05 -12.09 -1.57
N GLY A 129 -15.68 -11.99 -0.39
CA GLY A 129 -15.61 -10.80 0.45
C GLY A 129 -16.52 -9.66 -0.02
N ASP A 130 -16.58 -8.60 0.78
CA ASP A 130 -17.41 -7.43 0.52
C ASP A 130 -16.71 -6.44 -0.41
N THR A 131 -17.33 -6.22 -1.57
CA THR A 131 -16.81 -5.36 -2.63
C THR A 131 -17.06 -3.89 -2.39
N LYS A 132 -18.00 -3.52 -1.51
CA LYS A 132 -18.30 -2.13 -1.16
C LYS A 132 -17.14 -1.46 -0.43
N ILE A 133 -16.38 -2.24 0.33
CA ILE A 133 -15.17 -1.78 1.02
C ILE A 133 -14.16 -1.14 0.06
N VAL A 134 -14.12 -1.61 -1.19
CA VAL A 134 -13.25 -1.05 -2.23
C VAL A 134 -13.79 0.27 -2.74
N THR A 135 -15.09 0.32 -3.08
CA THR A 135 -15.72 1.54 -3.61
C THR A 135 -15.67 2.69 -2.62
N ASP A 136 -15.70 2.38 -1.32
CA ASP A 136 -15.64 3.37 -0.24
C ASP A 136 -14.19 3.74 0.14
N GLY A 137 -13.19 3.17 -0.55
CA GLY A 137 -11.77 3.47 -0.32
C GLY A 137 -11.24 3.02 1.05
N LEU A 138 -11.95 2.13 1.75
CA LEU A 138 -11.60 1.71 3.10
C LEU A 138 -10.34 0.84 3.10
N ALA A 139 -9.40 1.17 3.98
CA ALA A 139 -8.13 0.45 4.14
C ALA A 139 -7.82 0.14 5.62
N THR A 140 -8.83 -0.31 6.36
CA THR A 140 -8.73 -0.67 7.79
C THR A 140 -8.35 -2.14 8.00
N ALA A 141 -7.98 -2.51 9.23
CA ALA A 141 -7.76 -3.92 9.58
C ALA A 141 -9.02 -4.78 9.39
N LYS A 142 -10.21 -4.21 9.61
CA LYS A 142 -11.49 -4.85 9.29
C LYS A 142 -11.62 -5.09 7.78
N ALA A 143 -11.34 -4.06 6.98
CA ALA A 143 -11.35 -4.16 5.53
C ALA A 143 -10.41 -5.24 5.00
N MET A 144 -9.22 -5.39 5.59
CA MET A 144 -8.30 -6.48 5.24
C MET A 144 -8.87 -7.89 5.48
N ARG A 145 -9.78 -8.04 6.44
CA ARG A 145 -10.46 -9.31 6.73
C ARG A 145 -11.68 -9.50 5.84
N GLU A 146 -12.50 -8.48 5.65
CA GLU A 146 -13.81 -8.64 5.01
C GLU A 146 -13.81 -8.28 3.53
N GLY A 147 -12.84 -7.47 3.08
CA GLY A 147 -12.77 -6.94 1.73
C GLY A 147 -12.46 -7.99 0.65
N PRO A 148 -12.40 -7.58 -0.63
CA PRO A 148 -12.42 -8.51 -1.74
C PRO A 148 -11.22 -9.46 -1.78
N ARG A 149 -11.51 -10.71 -2.12
CA ARG A 149 -10.51 -11.78 -2.19
C ARG A 149 -10.57 -12.45 -3.56
N CYS A 150 -9.39 -12.65 -4.15
CA CYS A 150 -9.26 -13.41 -5.39
C CYS A 150 -9.55 -14.90 -5.16
N ALA A 151 -9.87 -15.62 -6.25
CA ALA A 151 -10.20 -17.03 -6.23
C ALA A 151 -9.13 -17.90 -5.53
N LEU A 152 -7.84 -17.61 -5.75
CA LEU A 152 -6.73 -18.28 -5.05
C LEU A 152 -6.77 -18.05 -3.53
N CYS A 153 -6.96 -16.78 -3.12
CA CYS A 153 -7.05 -16.40 -1.71
C CYS A 153 -8.30 -17.09 -1.06
N ILE A 154 -9.38 -17.40 -1.80
CA ILE A 154 -10.54 -18.17 -1.31
C ILE A 154 -10.26 -19.67 -1.24
N MET A 155 -9.65 -20.25 -2.28
CA MET A 155 -9.28 -21.67 -2.28
C MET A 155 -8.34 -21.98 -1.12
N ALA A 156 -7.38 -21.09 -0.83
CA ALA A 156 -6.52 -21.21 0.34
C ALA A 156 -7.31 -21.26 1.66
N ASP A 157 -8.36 -20.44 1.82
CA ASP A 157 -9.23 -20.50 3.01
C ASP A 157 -9.97 -21.85 3.11
N LYS A 158 -10.47 -22.37 1.98
CA LYS A 158 -11.14 -23.69 1.94
C LYS A 158 -10.17 -24.81 2.33
N PHE A 159 -8.95 -24.80 1.81
CA PHE A 159 -7.92 -25.78 2.18
C PHE A 159 -7.53 -25.68 3.66
N GLU A 160 -7.39 -24.46 4.19
CA GLU A 160 -7.08 -24.24 5.59
C GLU A 160 -8.20 -24.76 6.50
N LEU A 161 -9.47 -24.49 6.16
CA LEU A 161 -10.62 -25.00 6.90
C LEU A 161 -10.74 -26.53 6.80
N ALA A 162 -10.50 -27.12 5.62
CA ALA A 162 -10.57 -28.57 5.41
C ALA A 162 -9.53 -29.35 6.25
N LYS A 163 -8.39 -28.73 6.60
CA LYS A 163 -7.42 -29.33 7.56
C LYS A 163 -8.03 -29.52 8.95
N HIS A 164 -9.06 -28.76 9.31
CA HIS A 164 -9.73 -28.81 10.60
C HIS A 164 -11.10 -29.50 10.48
N LYS A 165 -11.10 -30.84 10.37
CA LYS A 165 -12.27 -31.70 10.07
C LYS A 165 -13.54 -31.35 10.87
N LYS A 166 -13.43 -31.13 12.19
CA LYS A 166 -14.57 -30.78 13.06
C LYS A 166 -15.14 -29.39 12.73
N ALA A 167 -14.29 -28.39 12.53
CA ALA A 167 -14.71 -27.03 12.20
C ALA A 167 -15.31 -26.96 10.78
N TYR A 168 -14.76 -27.72 9.84
CA TYR A 168 -15.28 -27.82 8.48
C TYR A 168 -16.70 -28.42 8.44
N GLN A 169 -16.94 -29.50 9.19
CA GLN A 169 -18.27 -30.11 9.29
C GLN A 169 -19.31 -29.17 9.91
N GLU A 170 -18.94 -28.41 10.96
CA GLU A 170 -19.83 -27.44 11.58
C GLU A 170 -20.16 -26.28 10.63
N VAL A 171 -19.17 -25.76 9.91
CA VAL A 171 -19.38 -24.72 8.89
C VAL A 171 -20.31 -25.23 7.79
N LEU A 172 -20.06 -26.43 7.24
CA LEU A 172 -20.94 -27.01 6.21
C LEU A 172 -22.39 -27.11 6.69
N ARG A 173 -22.60 -27.61 7.92
CA ARG A 173 -23.93 -27.73 8.54
C ARG A 173 -24.62 -26.38 8.67
N LEU A 174 -23.92 -25.35 9.13
CA LEU A 174 -24.47 -24.00 9.29
C LEU A 174 -24.77 -23.34 7.95
N THR A 175 -23.96 -23.60 6.92
CA THR A 175 -24.18 -23.04 5.56
C THR A 175 -25.29 -23.74 4.78
N TRP A 176 -25.52 -25.04 5.01
CA TRP A 176 -26.61 -25.80 4.37
C TRP A 176 -27.99 -25.47 4.95
N ASN A 177 -28.05 -24.92 6.17
CA ASN A 177 -29.29 -24.50 6.82
C ASN A 177 -29.68 -23.03 6.50
N LEU A 178 -29.00 -22.39 5.55
CA LEU A 178 -29.24 -21.01 5.13
C LEU A 178 -29.81 -20.88 3.70
N ASP A 179 -30.11 -22.01 3.06
CA ASP A 179 -30.95 -22.12 1.85
C ASP A 179 -32.37 -22.61 2.24
#